data_AF-A0A1G8XSP2-F1
#
_entry.id   AF-A0A1G8XSP2-F1
#
_cell.length_a   1.000
_cell.length_b   1.000
_cell.length_c   1.000
_cell.angle_alpha   90.00
_cell.angle_beta   90.00
_cell.angle_gamma   90.00
#
_symmetry.space_group_name_H-M   'P 1'
#
loop_
_entity.id
_entity.type
_entity.pdbx_description
1 polymer ?
#
loop_
_entity_poly.entity_id
_entity_poly.type
_entity_poly.pdbx_seq_one_letter_code
_entity_poly.pdbx_strand_id
1 'polypeptide(L)'
;MKRVYVVGTADTKGEELAFLADAVAATGAAVTRVDVGTRNATVPVDVSAEEVAGHHPGGSTAVLGVDDRGTAVAAMAIAFTRIVQSRTDISGMIGIGGGGGTSIITSGMRALPLGLPKIMVSTLASGDTAPYVDVSDIVMMPSVTDMAGLNRLSRVVLHNAAQAIAAMSAKPAPPPDGKPSIGLTMFGVTTPCVTSIADELRSSYDCMVFHATGTGGRTMEKLADSGLLSGVIDITTTEVCDLLFGGVLPATEDRFGAIARTKLPYVGSVGALDMVNFWAPPTIPERYSGRLFYEHNPNVTLMRTTPDESRRIGEWIGAKLSLCEGPVRFLIPEKGVSALDIEGGAFFDPEADAALFEAIERTIMPDNTRRVIRLPLHINDPEFAKAAVAAFLDIARQ
;
A
#
# COMPACT_ATOMS: atom_id res chain seq x y z
N MET A 1 -1.61 -19.31 21.21
CA MET A 1 -1.01 -18.25 22.05
C MET A 1 -0.30 -17.30 21.11
N LYS A 2 -0.51 -15.98 21.19
CA LYS A 2 0.24 -15.03 20.35
C LYS A 2 1.66 -14.84 20.89
N ARG A 3 2.61 -14.56 19.99
CA ARG A 3 4.05 -14.51 20.26
C ARG A 3 4.69 -13.29 19.61
N VAL A 4 5.75 -12.79 20.23
CA VAL A 4 6.65 -11.80 19.64
C VAL A 4 7.65 -12.52 18.75
N TYR A 5 7.64 -12.19 17.46
CA TYR A 5 8.58 -12.73 16.49
C TYR A 5 9.87 -11.92 16.54
N VAL A 6 10.98 -12.57 16.88
CA VAL A 6 12.30 -11.97 16.97
C VAL A 6 13.12 -12.49 15.78
N VAL A 7 13.40 -11.61 14.83
CA VAL A 7 13.82 -11.98 13.48
C VAL A 7 15.23 -11.45 13.19
N GLY A 8 16.09 -12.28 12.62
CA GLY A 8 17.45 -11.88 12.24
C GLY A 8 18.14 -12.92 11.37
N THR A 9 19.28 -12.54 10.80
CA THR A 9 20.15 -13.46 10.06
C THR A 9 21.02 -14.22 11.06
N ALA A 10 20.57 -15.39 11.53
CA ALA A 10 21.18 -16.11 12.65
C ALA A 10 22.57 -16.71 12.31
N ASP A 11 22.91 -16.79 11.02
CA ASP A 11 24.23 -17.16 10.51
C ASP A 11 25.31 -16.11 10.79
N THR A 12 24.93 -14.84 10.92
CA THR A 12 25.87 -13.70 11.05
C THR A 12 25.62 -12.86 12.28
N LYS A 13 24.41 -12.92 12.86
CA LYS A 13 23.97 -12.13 14.02
C LYS A 13 23.31 -13.00 15.09
N GLY A 14 23.77 -14.24 15.23
CA GLY A 14 23.17 -15.19 16.16
C GLY A 14 23.27 -14.73 17.62
N GLU A 15 24.41 -14.17 18.03
CA GLU A 15 24.59 -13.67 19.41
C GLU A 15 23.60 -12.53 19.72
N GLU A 16 23.47 -11.56 18.84
CA GLU A 16 22.56 -10.43 18.99
C GLU A 16 21.08 -10.86 18.92
N LEU A 17 20.76 -11.80 18.03
CA LEU A 17 19.42 -12.35 17.89
C LEU A 17 18.99 -13.07 19.17
N ALA A 18 19.85 -13.93 19.70
CA ALA A 18 19.62 -14.65 20.94
C ALA A 18 19.46 -13.68 22.12
N PHE A 19 20.35 -12.69 22.25
CA PHE A 19 20.26 -11.68 23.31
C PHE A 19 18.95 -10.89 23.25
N LEU A 20 18.54 -10.45 22.06
CA LEU A 20 17.27 -9.74 21.89
C LEU A 20 16.09 -10.63 22.26
N ALA A 21 16.08 -11.88 21.80
CA ALA A 21 15.03 -12.83 22.09
C ALA A 21 14.89 -13.11 23.59
N ASP A 22 16.02 -13.28 24.29
CA ASP A 22 16.06 -13.51 25.73
C ASP A 22 15.60 -12.27 26.51
N ALA A 23 15.98 -11.07 26.05
CA ALA A 23 15.53 -9.82 26.65
C ALA A 23 14.01 -9.61 26.52
N VAL A 24 13.41 -10.03 25.40
CA VAL A 24 11.94 -10.03 25.21
C VAL A 24 11.29 -11.10 26.09
N ALA A 25 11.84 -12.32 26.13
CA ALA A 25 11.29 -13.40 26.96
C ALA A 25 11.32 -13.05 28.46
N ALA A 26 12.34 -12.32 28.92
CA ALA A 26 12.47 -11.86 30.29
C ALA A 26 11.35 -10.90 30.75
N THR A 27 10.59 -10.29 29.82
CA THR A 27 9.40 -9.50 30.16
C THR A 27 8.14 -10.37 30.40
N GLY A 28 8.26 -11.69 30.23
CA GLY A 28 7.14 -12.64 30.28
C GLY A 28 6.41 -12.82 28.94
N ALA A 29 6.87 -12.19 27.86
CA ALA A 29 6.30 -12.39 26.53
C ALA A 29 6.68 -13.76 25.96
N ALA A 30 5.76 -14.42 25.25
CA ALA A 30 6.11 -15.60 24.45
C ALA A 30 6.89 -15.16 23.20
N VAL A 31 7.98 -15.86 22.89
CA VAL A 31 8.91 -15.49 21.82
C VAL A 31 9.00 -16.59 20.78
N THR A 32 9.20 -16.20 19.52
CA THR A 32 9.59 -17.09 18.42
C THR A 32 10.80 -16.49 17.71
N ARG A 33 11.93 -17.19 17.74
CA ARG A 33 13.16 -16.84 17.03
C ARG A 33 13.05 -17.29 15.58
N VAL A 34 13.20 -16.36 14.65
CA VAL A 34 13.10 -16.63 13.21
C VAL A 34 14.40 -16.29 12.53
N ASP A 35 14.98 -17.29 11.86
CA ASP A 35 16.16 -17.13 11.03
C ASP A 35 15.79 -16.76 9.60
N VAL A 36 16.37 -15.66 9.11
CA VAL A 36 16.28 -15.22 7.71
C VAL A 36 17.66 -15.10 7.06
N GLY A 37 18.67 -15.78 7.60
CA GLY A 37 20.00 -15.94 7.01
C GLY A 37 19.98 -16.84 5.77
N THR A 38 21.13 -17.00 5.12
CA THR A 38 21.26 -17.87 3.94
C THR A 38 22.23 -19.04 4.17
N ARG A 39 22.78 -19.12 5.38
CA ARG A 39 23.70 -20.17 5.83
C ARG A 39 23.20 -20.75 7.16
N ASN A 40 23.93 -21.71 7.69
CA ASN A 40 23.58 -22.35 8.95
C ASN A 40 23.55 -21.34 10.11
N ALA A 41 22.47 -21.39 10.88
CA ALA A 41 22.32 -20.60 12.10
C ALA A 41 23.43 -20.93 13.12
N THR A 42 23.91 -19.91 13.82
CA THR A 42 24.92 -20.06 14.89
C THR A 42 24.31 -20.24 16.28
N VAL A 43 22.98 -20.09 16.39
CA VAL A 43 22.19 -20.22 17.63
C VAL A 43 20.90 -21.01 17.35
N PRO A 44 20.26 -21.61 18.36
CA PRO A 44 18.96 -22.27 18.19
C PRO A 44 17.86 -21.28 17.79
N VAL A 45 17.07 -21.67 16.79
CA VAL A 45 15.92 -20.90 16.27
C VAL A 45 14.67 -21.78 16.22
N ASP A 46 13.49 -21.16 16.30
CA ASP A 46 12.20 -21.85 16.29
C ASP A 46 11.65 -22.02 14.87
N VAL A 47 11.98 -21.07 13.98
CA VAL A 47 11.70 -21.11 12.54
C VAL A 47 13.01 -20.95 11.80
N SER A 48 13.40 -21.97 11.02
CA SER A 48 14.68 -22.01 10.32
C SER A 48 14.66 -21.21 9.01
N ALA A 49 15.84 -20.81 8.52
CA ALA A 49 15.97 -20.19 7.20
C ALA A 49 15.44 -21.09 6.06
N GLU A 50 15.55 -22.42 6.21
CA GLU A 50 15.01 -23.38 5.25
C GLU A 50 13.47 -23.39 5.23
N GLU A 51 12.83 -23.33 6.40
CA GLU A 51 11.36 -23.21 6.49
C GLU A 51 10.86 -21.90 5.87
N VAL A 52 11.56 -20.78 6.16
CA VAL A 52 11.25 -19.49 5.54
C VAL A 52 11.42 -19.58 4.03
N ALA A 53 12.58 -20.05 3.55
CA ALA A 53 12.88 -20.19 2.13
C ALA A 53 11.88 -21.09 1.39
N GLY A 54 11.34 -22.12 2.06
CA GLY A 54 10.32 -23.01 1.50
C GLY A 54 9.01 -22.30 1.10
N HIS A 55 8.74 -21.10 1.62
CA HIS A 55 7.58 -20.29 1.23
C HIS A 55 7.82 -19.47 -0.05
N HIS A 56 9.01 -19.53 -0.65
CA HIS A 56 9.27 -18.92 -1.95
C HIS A 56 8.56 -19.70 -3.08
N PRO A 57 7.94 -19.05 -4.10
CA PRO A 57 7.25 -19.75 -5.20
C PRO A 57 8.14 -20.67 -6.01
N GLY A 58 9.43 -20.33 -6.11
CA GLY A 58 10.46 -21.15 -6.74
C GLY A 58 11.06 -22.22 -5.82
N GLY A 59 10.50 -22.42 -4.63
CA GLY A 59 11.03 -23.32 -3.60
C GLY A 59 12.27 -22.77 -2.89
N SER A 60 12.79 -23.54 -1.93
CA SER A 60 13.92 -23.14 -1.08
C SER A 60 15.21 -22.90 -1.85
N THR A 61 15.44 -23.61 -2.97
CA THR A 61 16.63 -23.48 -3.83
C THR A 61 16.70 -22.14 -4.57
N ALA A 62 15.59 -21.41 -4.67
CA ALA A 62 15.60 -20.05 -5.21
C ALA A 62 16.22 -19.03 -4.24
N VAL A 63 16.37 -19.42 -2.97
CA VAL A 63 16.89 -18.57 -1.89
C VAL A 63 18.25 -19.09 -1.39
N LEU A 64 18.31 -20.39 -1.11
CA LEU A 64 19.49 -21.07 -0.54
C LEU A 64 20.36 -21.63 -1.67
N GLY A 65 21.68 -21.53 -1.50
CA GLY A 65 22.65 -22.00 -2.49
C GLY A 65 22.85 -21.06 -3.69
N VAL A 66 22.35 -19.82 -3.60
CA VAL A 66 22.60 -18.76 -4.58
C VAL A 66 23.89 -18.04 -4.24
N ASP A 67 24.81 -17.92 -5.20
CA ASP A 67 26.12 -17.28 -4.99
C ASP A 67 26.01 -15.76 -4.84
N ASP A 68 25.09 -15.12 -5.57
CA ASP A 68 24.88 -13.68 -5.49
C ASP A 68 24.06 -13.31 -4.24
N ARG A 69 24.71 -12.56 -3.34
CA ARG A 69 24.11 -12.12 -2.08
C ARG A 69 22.86 -11.26 -2.29
N GLY A 70 22.87 -10.38 -3.29
CA GLY A 70 21.73 -9.48 -3.57
C GLY A 70 20.49 -10.27 -3.96
N THR A 71 20.66 -11.23 -4.86
CA THR A 71 19.63 -12.16 -5.33
C THR A 71 19.07 -13.00 -4.18
N ALA A 72 19.94 -13.57 -3.34
CA ALA A 72 19.52 -14.36 -2.19
C ALA A 72 18.71 -13.53 -1.17
N VAL A 73 19.13 -12.28 -0.92
CA VAL A 73 18.42 -11.34 -0.03
C VAL A 73 17.03 -11.01 -0.59
N ALA A 74 16.91 -10.71 -1.89
CA ALA A 74 15.64 -10.42 -2.52
C ALA A 74 14.68 -11.63 -2.50
N ALA A 75 15.19 -12.82 -2.80
CA ALA A 75 14.42 -14.06 -2.74
C ALA A 75 13.98 -14.40 -1.31
N MET A 76 14.85 -14.22 -0.32
CA MET A 76 14.51 -14.42 1.09
C MET A 76 13.43 -13.42 1.55
N ALA A 77 13.48 -12.16 1.11
CA ALA A 77 12.44 -11.17 1.41
C ALA A 77 11.06 -11.61 0.89
N ILE A 78 10.99 -12.16 -0.32
CA ILE A 78 9.76 -12.71 -0.89
C ILE A 78 9.24 -13.90 -0.06
N ALA A 79 10.14 -14.81 0.32
CA ALA A 79 9.79 -16.00 1.11
C ALA A 79 9.32 -15.60 2.52
N PHE A 80 10.05 -14.70 3.18
CA PHE A 80 9.74 -14.16 4.49
C PHE A 80 8.40 -13.42 4.51
N THR A 81 8.11 -12.63 3.49
CA THR A 81 6.81 -11.95 3.34
C THR A 81 5.66 -12.97 3.34
N ARG A 82 5.80 -14.06 2.56
CA ARG A 82 4.76 -15.09 2.45
C ARG A 82 4.54 -15.88 3.73
N ILE A 83 5.60 -16.31 4.41
CA ILE A 83 5.45 -17.01 5.70
C ILE A 83 4.84 -16.09 6.75
N VAL A 84 5.19 -14.80 6.77
CA VAL A 84 4.59 -13.85 7.72
C VAL A 84 3.10 -13.70 7.49
N GLN A 85 2.66 -13.62 6.23
CA GLN A 85 1.23 -13.57 5.87
C GLN A 85 0.46 -14.84 6.22
N SER A 86 1.11 -16.00 6.33
CA SER A 86 0.46 -17.25 6.72
C SER A 86 0.31 -17.42 8.25
N ARG A 87 0.95 -16.56 9.05
CA ARG A 87 0.89 -16.62 10.52
C ARG A 87 -0.24 -15.76 11.08
N THR A 88 -0.95 -16.32 12.05
CA THR A 88 -2.01 -15.64 12.80
C THR A 88 -1.65 -15.43 14.28
N ASP A 89 -0.51 -15.96 14.71
CA ASP A 89 -0.03 -15.94 16.09
C ASP A 89 0.99 -14.83 16.37
N ILE A 90 1.20 -13.89 15.46
CA ILE A 90 2.10 -12.75 15.67
C ILE A 90 1.40 -11.68 16.54
N SER A 91 1.90 -11.39 17.73
CA SER A 91 1.48 -10.24 18.55
C SER A 91 2.35 -8.99 18.36
N GLY A 92 3.55 -9.18 17.80
CA GLY A 92 4.50 -8.13 17.50
C GLY A 92 5.72 -8.72 16.81
N MET A 93 6.44 -7.91 16.04
CA MET A 93 7.65 -8.33 15.35
C MET A 93 8.79 -7.36 15.66
N ILE A 94 9.94 -7.90 16.03
CA ILE A 94 11.17 -7.12 16.18
C ILE A 94 12.29 -7.75 15.35
N GLY A 95 12.99 -6.89 14.60
CA GLY A 95 14.07 -7.29 13.71
C GLY A 95 15.40 -6.68 14.10
N ILE A 96 16.50 -7.38 13.79
CA ILE A 96 17.86 -6.84 13.83
C ILE A 96 18.56 -7.05 12.49
N GLY A 97 19.25 -6.03 11.98
CA GLY A 97 19.95 -6.18 10.70
C GLY A 97 20.75 -4.97 10.23
N GLY A 98 21.80 -5.25 9.47
CA GLY A 98 22.39 -4.24 8.57
C GLY A 98 21.52 -4.05 7.34
N GLY A 99 22.06 -3.57 6.21
CA GLY A 99 21.26 -3.34 5.00
C GLY A 99 20.48 -4.56 4.50
N GLY A 100 21.13 -5.72 4.34
CA GLY A 100 20.47 -6.95 3.88
C GLY A 100 19.38 -7.45 4.83
N GLY A 101 19.69 -7.56 6.14
CA GLY A 101 18.70 -8.01 7.13
C GLY A 101 17.53 -7.03 7.28
N THR A 102 17.80 -5.72 7.25
CA THR A 102 16.75 -4.68 7.26
C THR A 102 15.83 -4.83 6.06
N SER A 103 16.39 -5.04 4.86
CA SER A 103 15.60 -5.24 3.63
C SER A 103 14.68 -6.46 3.72
N ILE A 104 15.19 -7.61 4.17
CA ILE A 104 14.40 -8.84 4.33
C ILE A 104 13.30 -8.64 5.38
N ILE A 105 13.67 -8.23 6.58
CA ILE A 105 12.74 -8.23 7.72
C ILE A 105 11.63 -7.19 7.50
N THR A 106 11.98 -6.01 6.98
CA THR A 106 10.99 -4.95 6.75
C THR A 106 10.01 -5.32 5.64
N SER A 107 10.39 -6.15 4.66
CA SER A 107 9.43 -6.68 3.68
C SER A 107 8.30 -7.48 4.34
N GLY A 108 8.62 -8.36 5.29
CA GLY A 108 7.61 -9.08 6.07
C GLY A 108 6.85 -8.18 7.03
N MET A 109 7.51 -7.22 7.69
CA MET A 109 6.83 -6.25 8.56
C MET A 109 5.80 -5.42 7.80
N ARG A 110 6.09 -4.99 6.57
CA ARG A 110 5.14 -4.21 5.74
C ARG A 110 3.90 -5.01 5.36
N ALA A 111 3.99 -6.34 5.30
CA ALA A 111 2.85 -7.20 5.01
C ALA A 111 1.89 -7.36 6.20
N LEU A 112 2.35 -7.13 7.44
CA LEU A 112 1.51 -7.19 8.63
C LEU A 112 0.51 -6.02 8.70
N PRO A 113 -0.67 -6.20 9.30
CA PRO A 113 -1.65 -5.14 9.48
C PRO A 113 -1.07 -3.90 10.18
N LEU A 114 -1.60 -2.72 9.84
CA LEU A 114 -1.32 -1.49 10.58
C LEU A 114 -1.78 -1.63 12.04
N GLY A 115 -1.03 -1.05 12.97
CA GLY A 115 -1.29 -1.13 14.41
C GLY A 115 -0.73 -2.38 15.10
N LEU A 116 -0.34 -3.42 14.35
CA LEU A 116 0.44 -4.53 14.91
C LEU A 116 1.87 -4.02 15.18
N PRO A 117 2.41 -4.16 16.41
CA PRO A 117 3.73 -3.63 16.78
C PRO A 117 4.88 -4.17 15.92
N LYS A 118 5.64 -3.28 15.27
CA LYS A 118 6.81 -3.65 14.43
C LYS A 118 7.97 -2.71 14.69
N ILE A 119 9.10 -3.25 15.15
CA ILE A 119 10.31 -2.50 15.43
C ILE A 119 11.48 -3.10 14.64
N MET A 120 12.20 -2.28 13.89
CA MET A 120 13.40 -2.69 13.17
C MET A 120 14.62 -1.98 13.76
N VAL A 121 15.48 -2.71 14.47
CA VAL A 121 16.77 -2.21 14.95
C VAL A 121 17.78 -2.30 13.82
N SER A 122 18.14 -1.16 13.23
CA SER A 122 18.87 -1.10 11.96
C SER A 122 20.06 -0.15 12.00
N THR A 123 21.13 -0.51 11.30
CA THR A 123 22.24 0.41 10.99
C THR A 123 21.84 1.49 9.99
N LEU A 124 20.70 1.33 9.31
CA LEU A 124 20.19 2.26 8.29
C LEU A 124 19.02 3.12 8.78
N ALA A 125 18.67 3.07 10.07
CA ALA A 125 17.54 3.84 10.61
C ALA A 125 17.77 5.37 10.53
N SER A 126 19.02 5.82 10.53
CA SER A 126 19.39 7.25 10.41
C SER A 126 19.79 7.59 8.97
N GLY A 127 18.85 7.44 8.03
CA GLY A 127 19.04 7.71 6.61
C GLY A 127 17.71 7.75 5.86
N ASP A 128 17.74 7.51 4.55
CA ASP A 128 16.50 7.30 3.79
C ASP A 128 15.87 5.95 4.18
N THR A 129 14.69 6.03 4.81
CA THR A 129 13.94 4.87 5.28
C THR A 129 12.69 4.58 4.47
N ALA A 130 12.40 5.37 3.43
CA ALA A 130 11.21 5.18 2.60
C ALA A 130 11.10 3.76 2.00
N PRO A 131 12.19 3.12 1.50
CA PRO A 131 12.12 1.76 0.96
C PRO A 131 11.84 0.67 2.03
N TYR A 132 12.06 0.98 3.30
CA TYR A 132 11.90 0.03 4.42
C TYR A 132 10.53 0.19 5.08
N VAL A 133 10.09 1.42 5.32
CA VAL A 133 8.83 1.72 6.00
C VAL A 133 7.65 1.70 5.02
N ASP A 134 7.83 2.32 3.84
CA ASP A 134 6.78 2.56 2.85
C ASP A 134 5.49 3.10 3.50
N VAL A 135 4.32 2.54 3.20
CA VAL A 135 3.02 2.92 3.76
C VAL A 135 2.68 2.19 5.08
N SER A 136 3.67 1.61 5.77
CA SER A 136 3.49 0.92 7.05
C SER A 136 3.85 1.80 8.25
N ASP A 137 3.42 1.40 9.45
CA ASP A 137 3.80 1.99 10.73
C ASP A 137 4.99 1.25 11.39
N ILE A 138 6.07 1.00 10.63
CA ILE A 138 7.29 0.38 11.17
C ILE A 138 8.09 1.42 11.95
N VAL A 139 8.50 1.08 13.19
CA VAL A 139 9.42 1.90 13.97
C VAL A 139 10.86 1.52 13.64
N MET A 140 11.59 2.44 13.01
CA MET A 140 13.02 2.29 12.76
C MET A 140 13.82 2.75 13.98
N MET A 141 14.54 1.84 14.62
CA MET A 141 15.38 2.14 15.79
C MET A 141 16.87 2.08 15.40
N PRO A 142 17.64 3.18 15.54
CA PRO A 142 19.07 3.15 15.23
C PRO A 142 19.84 2.17 16.11
N SER A 143 20.63 1.30 15.49
CA SER A 143 21.55 0.41 16.22
C SER A 143 22.74 1.16 16.85
N VAL A 144 22.99 2.39 16.38
CA VAL A 144 24.10 3.30 16.71
C VAL A 144 25.48 2.80 16.28
N THR A 145 25.84 1.57 16.61
CA THR A 145 27.04 0.90 16.10
C THR A 145 26.65 -0.16 15.08
N ASP A 146 27.63 -0.61 14.29
CA ASP A 146 27.44 -1.84 13.53
C ASP A 146 27.17 -3.03 14.47
N MET A 147 26.47 -4.03 13.95
CA MET A 147 26.10 -5.26 14.66
C MET A 147 27.08 -6.36 14.24
N ALA A 148 28.23 -6.32 14.92
CA ALA A 148 29.35 -7.24 14.78
C ALA A 148 29.77 -7.75 16.17
N GLY A 149 28.84 -8.42 16.85
CA GLY A 149 28.98 -8.91 18.21
C GLY A 149 28.44 -7.93 19.27
N LEU A 150 28.13 -8.48 20.44
CA LEU A 150 27.56 -7.70 21.54
C LEU A 150 28.61 -6.90 22.31
N ASN A 151 28.51 -5.58 22.21
CA ASN A 151 29.25 -4.61 23.02
C ASN A 151 28.34 -3.94 24.08
N ARG A 152 28.96 -3.15 24.98
CA ARG A 152 28.25 -2.43 26.06
C ARG A 152 27.07 -1.60 25.55
N LEU A 153 27.21 -0.92 24.42
CA LEU A 153 26.16 -0.07 23.87
C LEU A 153 25.07 -0.88 23.18
N SER A 154 25.44 -1.85 22.34
CA SER A 154 24.48 -2.70 21.62
C SER A 154 23.54 -3.44 22.59
N ARG A 155 24.04 -3.91 23.74
CA ARG A 155 23.21 -4.54 24.78
C ARG A 155 22.15 -3.58 25.33
N VAL A 156 22.48 -2.31 25.51
CA VAL A 156 21.52 -1.28 25.97
C VAL A 156 20.47 -1.01 24.89
N VAL A 157 20.91 -0.83 23.64
CA VAL A 157 20.01 -0.56 22.51
C VAL A 157 19.02 -1.72 22.30
N LEU A 158 19.52 -2.96 22.23
CA LEU A 158 18.71 -4.15 22.06
C LEU A 158 17.77 -4.39 23.26
N HIS A 159 18.24 -4.13 24.49
CA HIS A 159 17.38 -4.22 25.66
C HIS A 159 16.23 -3.21 25.62
N ASN A 160 16.51 -1.95 25.28
CA ASN A 160 15.47 -0.94 25.13
C ASN A 160 14.45 -1.33 24.04
N ALA A 161 14.93 -1.85 22.91
CA ALA A 161 14.09 -2.35 21.83
C ALA A 161 13.19 -3.52 22.30
N ALA A 162 13.74 -4.44 23.09
CA ALA A 162 13.02 -5.56 23.69
C ALA A 162 11.88 -5.09 24.61
N GLN A 163 12.16 -4.13 25.50
CA GLN A 163 11.14 -3.56 26.38
C GLN A 163 10.03 -2.87 25.59
N ALA A 164 10.39 -2.11 24.54
CA ALA A 164 9.44 -1.42 23.69
C ALA A 164 8.48 -2.39 22.98
N ILE A 165 9.01 -3.40 22.27
CA ILE A 165 8.15 -4.35 21.54
C ILE A 165 7.29 -5.16 22.49
N ALA A 166 7.83 -5.57 23.65
CA ALA A 166 7.07 -6.32 24.65
C ALA A 166 5.90 -5.50 25.20
N ALA A 167 6.13 -4.22 25.54
CA ALA A 167 5.09 -3.33 26.05
C ALA A 167 4.00 -3.08 25.01
N MET A 168 4.38 -2.77 23.76
CA MET A 168 3.43 -2.56 22.66
C MET A 168 2.59 -3.82 22.38
N SER A 169 3.22 -5.01 22.45
CA SER A 169 2.54 -6.29 22.19
C SER A 169 1.61 -6.71 23.34
N ALA A 170 1.97 -6.40 24.59
CA ALA A 170 1.19 -6.75 25.76
C ALA A 170 -0.01 -5.81 26.00
N LYS A 171 0.08 -4.57 25.52
CA LYS A 171 -0.93 -3.53 25.72
C LYS A 171 -1.28 -2.87 24.37
N PRO A 172 -1.97 -3.60 23.47
CA PRO A 172 -2.43 -3.00 22.21
C PRO A 172 -3.37 -1.82 22.50
N ALA A 173 -3.41 -0.85 21.58
CA ALA A 173 -4.36 0.25 21.67
C ALA A 173 -5.80 -0.31 21.75
N PRO A 174 -6.68 0.29 22.57
CA PRO A 174 -8.09 -0.08 22.54
C PRO A 174 -8.64 0.17 21.12
N PRO A 175 -9.66 -0.59 20.69
CA PRO A 175 -10.38 -0.26 19.47
C PRO A 175 -10.83 1.21 19.53
N PRO A 176 -10.64 1.99 18.45
CA PRO A 176 -11.04 3.38 18.45
C PRO A 176 -12.55 3.49 18.64
N ASP A 177 -12.98 4.28 19.63
CA ASP A 177 -14.37 4.69 19.77
C ASP A 177 -14.68 5.76 18.70
N GLY A 178 -15.80 5.63 17.97
CA GLY A 178 -16.20 6.66 17.01
C GLY A 178 -17.00 6.17 15.82
N LYS A 179 -16.99 7.00 14.77
CA LYS A 179 -17.67 6.72 13.51
C LYS A 179 -16.85 5.72 12.70
N PRO A 180 -17.50 4.82 11.92
CA PRO A 180 -16.80 3.99 10.96
C PRO A 180 -15.97 4.85 9.99
N SER A 181 -14.73 4.44 9.74
CA SER A 181 -13.83 5.16 8.82
C SER A 181 -14.04 4.72 7.38
N ILE A 182 -13.97 5.67 6.44
CA ILE A 182 -14.01 5.40 5.00
C ILE A 182 -12.84 6.08 4.30
N GLY A 183 -12.30 5.42 3.27
CA GLY A 183 -11.21 5.96 2.46
C GLY A 183 -11.75 6.71 1.24
N LEU A 184 -11.22 7.89 0.95
CA LEU A 184 -11.56 8.69 -0.23
C LEU A 184 -10.29 9.07 -1.00
N THR A 185 -10.28 8.92 -2.32
CA THR A 185 -9.16 9.39 -3.16
C THR A 185 -9.46 10.72 -3.82
N MET A 186 -8.47 11.62 -3.82
CA MET A 186 -8.59 13.00 -4.27
C MET A 186 -7.38 13.44 -5.08
N PHE A 187 -7.60 14.38 -6.00
CA PHE A 187 -6.56 15.17 -6.64
C PHE A 187 -7.02 16.63 -6.72
N GLY A 188 -6.09 17.56 -6.99
CA GLY A 188 -6.42 18.99 -7.05
C GLY A 188 -7.64 19.28 -7.94
N VAL A 189 -7.71 18.62 -9.09
CA VAL A 189 -8.75 18.74 -10.12
C VAL A 189 -10.06 18.01 -9.80
N THR A 190 -10.14 17.24 -8.71
CA THR A 190 -11.35 16.54 -8.22
C THR A 190 -11.73 16.97 -6.78
N THR A 191 -11.00 17.94 -6.21
CA THR A 191 -11.23 18.45 -4.85
C THR A 191 -12.68 18.86 -4.57
N PRO A 192 -13.39 19.57 -5.48
CA PRO A 192 -14.79 19.95 -5.23
C PRO A 192 -15.69 18.74 -4.95
N CYS A 193 -15.56 17.68 -5.76
CA CYS A 193 -16.33 16.45 -5.60
C CYS A 193 -16.04 15.79 -4.24
N VAL A 194 -14.77 15.54 -3.94
CA VAL A 194 -14.37 14.76 -2.75
C VAL A 194 -14.69 15.52 -1.46
N THR A 195 -14.51 16.85 -1.45
CA THR A 195 -14.85 17.68 -0.29
C THR A 195 -16.35 17.63 -0.02
N SER A 196 -17.18 17.71 -1.07
CA SER A 196 -18.64 17.59 -0.93
C SER A 196 -19.06 16.23 -0.37
N ILE A 197 -18.45 15.14 -0.84
CA ILE A 197 -18.70 13.78 -0.33
C ILE A 197 -18.32 13.69 1.16
N ALA A 198 -17.14 14.18 1.52
CA ALA A 198 -16.66 14.15 2.90
C ALA A 198 -17.55 14.98 3.84
N ASP A 199 -18.01 16.16 3.40
CA ASP A 199 -18.92 17.01 4.18
C ASP A 199 -20.28 16.33 4.42
N GLU A 200 -20.85 15.69 3.41
CA GLU A 200 -22.14 15.00 3.51
C GLU A 200 -22.09 13.78 4.45
N LEU A 201 -20.97 13.04 4.41
CA LEU A 201 -20.77 11.85 5.24
C LEU A 201 -20.23 12.15 6.64
N ARG A 202 -19.71 13.36 6.90
CA ARG A 202 -19.06 13.76 8.16
C ARG A 202 -19.91 13.46 9.40
N SER A 203 -21.23 13.53 9.31
CA SER A 203 -22.12 13.25 10.46
C SER A 203 -22.09 11.79 10.91
N SER A 204 -21.81 10.86 9.99
CA SER A 204 -22.00 9.41 10.19
C SER A 204 -20.72 8.59 10.01
N TYR A 205 -19.73 9.10 9.26
CA TYR A 205 -18.45 8.45 8.97
C TYR A 205 -17.27 9.36 9.29
N ASP A 206 -16.12 8.76 9.56
CA ASP A 206 -14.83 9.43 9.59
C ASP A 206 -14.15 9.32 8.21
N CYS A 207 -14.10 10.42 7.47
CA CYS A 207 -13.64 10.43 6.08
C CYS A 207 -12.13 10.68 6.01
N MET A 208 -11.36 9.65 5.67
CA MET A 208 -9.91 9.76 5.45
C MET A 208 -9.64 10.04 3.98
N VAL A 209 -9.16 11.24 3.67
CA VAL A 209 -8.88 11.68 2.30
C VAL A 209 -7.41 11.45 1.95
N PHE A 210 -7.16 10.76 0.85
CA PHE A 210 -5.85 10.40 0.33
C PHE A 210 -5.59 11.12 -0.99
N HIS A 211 -4.48 11.84 -1.05
CA HIS A 211 -4.03 12.46 -2.30
C HIS A 211 -3.51 11.36 -3.24
N ALA A 212 -4.07 11.25 -4.45
CA ALA A 212 -3.81 10.19 -5.41
C ALA A 212 -2.43 10.33 -6.09
N THR A 213 -1.35 10.21 -5.31
CA THR A 213 0.04 10.41 -5.71
C THR A 213 0.85 9.11 -5.77
N GLY A 214 0.17 7.97 -5.95
CA GLY A 214 0.72 6.62 -5.88
C GLY A 214 0.82 6.12 -4.43
N THR A 215 1.43 6.90 -3.54
CA THR A 215 1.47 6.59 -2.10
C THR A 215 0.09 6.70 -1.43
N GLY A 216 -0.77 7.61 -1.89
CA GLY A 216 -2.09 7.81 -1.31
C GLY A 216 -3.00 6.60 -1.49
N GLY A 217 -3.19 6.13 -2.72
CA GLY A 217 -3.99 4.93 -2.98
C GLY A 217 -3.43 3.70 -2.28
N ARG A 218 -2.10 3.53 -2.25
CA ARG A 218 -1.44 2.43 -1.50
C ARG A 218 -1.70 2.51 0.01
N THR A 219 -1.70 3.70 0.58
CA THR A 219 -2.00 3.90 2.01
C THR A 219 -3.46 3.58 2.31
N MET A 220 -4.37 4.06 1.47
CA MET A 220 -5.80 3.75 1.59
C MET A 220 -6.05 2.24 1.53
N GLU A 221 -5.48 1.55 0.56
CA GLU A 221 -5.59 0.09 0.44
C GLU A 221 -4.95 -0.66 1.59
N LYS A 222 -3.83 -0.14 2.13
CA LYS A 222 -3.22 -0.71 3.33
C LYS A 222 -4.13 -0.62 4.55
N LEU A 223 -4.88 0.47 4.71
CA LEU A 223 -5.89 0.60 5.77
C LEU A 223 -7.05 -0.38 5.56
N ALA A 224 -7.51 -0.56 4.31
CA ALA A 224 -8.50 -1.57 3.96
C ALA A 224 -8.04 -2.99 4.33
N ASP A 225 -6.86 -3.41 3.86
CA ASP A 225 -6.26 -4.72 4.18
C ASP A 225 -6.03 -4.92 5.69
N SER A 226 -5.86 -3.83 6.44
CA SER A 226 -5.69 -3.85 7.90
C SER A 226 -7.03 -3.88 8.66
N GLY A 227 -8.17 -3.88 7.97
CA GLY A 227 -9.50 -3.85 8.58
C GLY A 227 -9.85 -2.53 9.26
N LEU A 228 -9.18 -1.44 8.87
CA LEU A 228 -9.35 -0.10 9.46
C LEU A 228 -10.33 0.78 8.67
N LEU A 229 -10.84 0.30 7.53
CA LEU A 229 -11.88 0.97 6.75
C LEU A 229 -13.14 0.12 6.71
N SER A 230 -14.30 0.76 6.79
CA SER A 230 -15.62 0.17 6.59
C SER A 230 -16.12 0.27 5.15
N GLY A 231 -15.38 0.98 4.28
CA GLY A 231 -15.71 1.16 2.88
C GLY A 231 -14.81 2.18 2.19
N VAL A 232 -14.92 2.27 0.87
CA VAL A 232 -14.06 3.12 0.04
C VAL A 232 -14.91 3.86 -1.01
N ILE A 233 -14.63 5.16 -1.17
CA ILE A 233 -15.14 6.01 -2.24
C ILE A 233 -13.94 6.53 -3.06
N ASP A 234 -13.55 5.77 -4.06
CA ASP A 234 -12.36 5.96 -4.89
C ASP A 234 -12.68 6.82 -6.12
N ILE A 235 -12.94 8.11 -5.90
CA ILE A 235 -13.31 9.05 -6.97
C ILE A 235 -12.16 9.28 -7.95
N THR A 236 -10.93 9.32 -7.44
CA THR A 236 -9.75 9.75 -8.20
C THR A 236 -8.79 8.58 -8.40
N THR A 237 -8.81 7.99 -9.60
CA THR A 237 -8.05 6.78 -9.95
C THR A 237 -6.84 7.06 -10.86
N THR A 238 -6.44 8.34 -10.98
CA THR A 238 -5.31 8.85 -11.81
C THR A 238 -3.98 8.10 -11.66
N GLU A 239 -3.71 7.49 -10.50
CA GLU A 239 -2.50 6.69 -10.27
C GLU A 239 -2.35 5.52 -11.27
N VAL A 240 -3.46 5.08 -11.90
CA VAL A 240 -3.46 4.08 -12.97
C VAL A 240 -2.85 4.62 -14.26
N CYS A 241 -3.07 5.90 -14.59
CA CYS A 241 -2.44 6.54 -15.75
C CYS A 241 -0.92 6.51 -15.62
N ASP A 242 -0.42 6.92 -14.45
CA ASP A 242 1.00 6.93 -14.15
C ASP A 242 1.61 5.53 -14.15
N LEU A 243 0.91 4.51 -13.63
CA LEU A 243 1.35 3.11 -13.70
C LEU A 243 1.52 2.64 -15.16
N LEU A 244 0.51 2.86 -16.00
CA LEU A 244 0.49 2.32 -17.37
C LEU A 244 1.39 3.07 -18.34
N PHE A 245 1.66 4.35 -18.08
CA PHE A 245 2.39 5.23 -18.99
C PHE A 245 3.69 5.79 -18.39
N GLY A 246 4.11 5.29 -17.23
CA GLY A 246 5.39 5.64 -16.62
C GLY A 246 5.44 7.09 -16.11
N GLY A 247 4.34 7.55 -15.53
CA GLY A 247 4.29 8.79 -14.77
C GLY A 247 5.01 8.66 -13.43
N VAL A 248 5.12 9.77 -12.71
CA VAL A 248 5.94 9.90 -11.49
C VAL A 248 5.18 9.61 -10.20
N LEU A 249 3.86 9.49 -10.28
CA LEU A 249 2.94 9.20 -9.18
C LEU A 249 2.17 7.86 -9.37
N PRO A 250 2.84 6.75 -9.74
CA PRO A 250 2.17 5.53 -10.15
C PRO A 250 1.55 4.77 -8.98
N ALA A 251 0.42 4.13 -9.24
CA ALA A 251 -0.05 3.00 -8.47
C ALA A 251 0.92 1.81 -8.62
N THR A 252 0.68 0.75 -7.86
CA THR A 252 1.32 -0.56 -8.10
C THR A 252 0.38 -1.47 -8.90
N GLU A 253 0.93 -2.56 -9.44
CA GLU A 253 0.14 -3.62 -10.11
C GLU A 253 -0.96 -4.23 -9.21
N ASP A 254 -0.85 -4.10 -7.88
CA ASP A 254 -1.87 -4.55 -6.92
C ASP A 254 -3.02 -3.54 -6.70
N ARG A 255 -3.08 -2.38 -7.38
CA ARG A 255 -4.19 -1.42 -7.17
C ARG A 255 -5.55 -2.07 -7.41
N PHE A 256 -6.48 -1.78 -6.51
CA PHE A 256 -7.79 -2.40 -6.26
C PHE A 256 -7.74 -3.81 -5.65
N GLY A 257 -6.55 -4.38 -5.44
CA GLY A 257 -6.36 -5.72 -4.87
C GLY A 257 -6.89 -5.83 -3.45
N ALA A 258 -6.70 -4.79 -2.62
CA ALA A 258 -7.26 -4.77 -1.27
C ALA A 258 -8.78 -4.84 -1.27
N ILE A 259 -9.45 -4.22 -2.26
CA ILE A 259 -10.91 -4.27 -2.39
C ILE A 259 -11.37 -5.70 -2.71
N ALA A 260 -10.67 -6.38 -3.62
CA ALA A 260 -10.97 -7.78 -3.94
C ALA A 260 -10.77 -8.71 -2.74
N ARG A 261 -9.70 -8.52 -1.96
CA ARG A 261 -9.38 -9.34 -0.77
C ARG A 261 -10.36 -9.11 0.39
N THR A 262 -10.70 -7.85 0.65
CA THR A 262 -11.49 -7.45 1.83
C THR A 262 -12.99 -7.47 1.59
N LYS A 263 -13.41 -7.40 0.32
CA LYS A 263 -14.82 -7.32 -0.11
C LYS A 263 -15.57 -6.13 0.49
N LEU A 264 -14.83 -5.06 0.85
CA LEU A 264 -15.43 -3.84 1.37
C LEU A 264 -16.36 -3.20 0.34
N PRO A 265 -17.43 -2.49 0.79
CA PRO A 265 -18.24 -1.66 -0.08
C PRO A 265 -17.37 -0.64 -0.81
N TYR A 266 -17.43 -0.66 -2.14
CA TYR A 266 -16.60 0.17 -3.00
C TYR A 266 -17.44 0.99 -3.98
N VAL A 267 -17.27 2.31 -3.94
CA VAL A 267 -17.76 3.23 -4.96
C VAL A 267 -16.55 3.80 -5.70
N GLY A 268 -16.43 3.56 -7.00
CA GLY A 268 -15.32 4.06 -7.83
C GLY A 268 -15.78 5.07 -8.88
N SER A 269 -14.84 5.87 -9.37
CA SER A 269 -15.02 6.75 -10.53
C SER A 269 -13.71 6.86 -11.33
N VAL A 270 -13.74 7.72 -12.34
CA VAL A 270 -12.70 7.94 -13.36
C VAL A 270 -11.95 9.26 -13.16
N GLY A 271 -11.97 9.81 -11.95
CA GLY A 271 -11.44 11.14 -11.68
C GLY A 271 -9.95 11.26 -12.02
N ALA A 272 -9.63 12.34 -12.75
CA ALA A 272 -8.30 12.66 -13.23
C ALA A 272 -7.64 11.56 -14.11
N LEU A 273 -8.43 10.70 -14.77
CA LEU A 273 -7.91 9.73 -15.74
C LEU A 273 -7.56 10.36 -17.11
N ASP A 274 -7.75 11.67 -17.24
CA ASP A 274 -7.33 12.51 -18.36
C ASP A 274 -5.85 12.92 -18.29
N MET A 275 -5.10 12.57 -17.24
CA MET A 275 -3.73 13.04 -17.05
C MET A 275 -2.74 11.97 -16.57
N VAL A 276 -1.52 12.04 -17.10
CA VAL A 276 -0.32 11.37 -16.56
C VAL A 276 0.58 12.44 -15.95
N ASN A 277 1.12 12.19 -14.76
CA ASN A 277 1.94 13.15 -14.05
C ASN A 277 3.43 12.98 -14.38
N PHE A 278 4.10 14.09 -14.69
CA PHE A 278 5.55 14.17 -14.77
C PHE A 278 6.07 15.30 -13.88
N TRP A 279 7.37 15.29 -13.61
CA TRP A 279 8.03 16.41 -12.97
C TRP A 279 8.17 17.58 -13.96
N ALA A 280 9.17 18.45 -13.76
CA ALA A 280 9.43 19.58 -14.63
C ALA A 280 9.58 19.12 -16.11
N PRO A 281 9.23 19.96 -17.10
CA PRO A 281 9.23 19.58 -18.52
C PRO A 281 10.49 18.86 -19.03
N PRO A 282 11.73 19.22 -18.59
CA PRO A 282 12.94 18.51 -19.02
C PRO A 282 13.04 17.03 -18.58
N THR A 283 12.21 16.61 -17.62
CA THR A 283 12.20 15.23 -17.10
C THR A 283 11.28 14.30 -17.90
N ILE A 284 10.46 14.86 -18.80
CA ILE A 284 9.49 14.10 -19.57
C ILE A 284 10.23 13.21 -20.58
N PRO A 285 9.95 11.89 -20.62
CA PRO A 285 10.56 11.00 -21.59
C PRO A 285 10.34 11.44 -23.05
N GLU A 286 11.40 11.40 -23.87
CA GLU A 286 11.37 11.85 -25.28
C GLU A 286 10.28 11.16 -26.13
N ARG A 287 9.90 9.92 -25.78
CA ARG A 287 8.80 9.20 -26.42
C ARG A 287 7.44 9.91 -26.33
N TYR A 288 7.29 10.87 -25.43
CA TYR A 288 6.11 11.72 -25.28
C TYR A 288 6.26 13.09 -25.96
N SER A 289 7.26 13.26 -26.82
CA SER A 289 7.38 14.46 -27.65
C SER A 289 6.13 14.68 -28.49
N GLY A 290 5.67 15.93 -28.58
CA GLY A 290 4.48 16.32 -29.34
C GLY A 290 3.14 16.02 -28.64
N ARG A 291 3.16 15.56 -27.38
CA ARG A 291 1.95 15.39 -26.58
C ARG A 291 1.43 16.72 -26.04
N LEU A 292 0.15 16.74 -25.67
CA LEU A 292 -0.47 17.90 -25.04
C LEU A 292 -0.10 17.93 -23.55
N PHE A 293 0.63 18.98 -23.17
CA PHE A 293 1.09 19.21 -21.81
C PHE A 293 0.40 20.41 -21.17
N TYR A 294 0.19 20.33 -19.86
CA TYR A 294 -0.26 21.43 -19.02
C TYR A 294 0.76 21.63 -17.89
N GLU A 295 1.41 22.78 -17.88
CA GLU A 295 2.35 23.16 -16.81
C GLU A 295 1.57 23.58 -15.57
N HIS A 296 1.36 22.63 -14.65
CA HIS A 296 0.61 22.89 -13.43
C HIS A 296 1.37 23.83 -12.48
N ASN A 297 2.68 23.61 -12.34
CA ASN A 297 3.61 24.49 -11.65
C ASN A 297 5.05 24.21 -12.14
N PRO A 298 6.07 24.98 -11.72
CA PRO A 298 7.45 24.80 -12.20
C PRO A 298 8.04 23.39 -12.03
N ASN A 299 7.48 22.57 -11.13
CA ASN A 299 7.96 21.24 -10.82
C ASN A 299 7.05 20.11 -11.34
N VAL A 300 5.83 20.41 -11.81
CA VAL A 300 4.83 19.39 -12.18
C VAL A 300 4.21 19.72 -13.53
N THR A 301 4.28 18.76 -14.44
CA THR A 301 3.68 18.83 -15.77
C THR A 301 2.68 17.69 -15.94
N LEU A 302 1.47 18.01 -16.38
CA LEU A 302 0.43 17.03 -16.68
C LEU A 302 0.44 16.75 -18.18
N MET A 303 0.36 15.48 -18.58
CA MET A 303 0.24 15.07 -19.98
C MET A 303 -1.16 14.51 -20.22
N ARG A 304 -1.90 15.05 -21.21
CA ARG A 304 -3.25 14.57 -21.54
C ARG A 304 -3.20 13.16 -22.11
N THR A 305 -3.96 12.23 -21.53
CA THR A 305 -4.15 10.88 -22.07
C THR A 305 -4.90 10.91 -23.40
N THR A 306 -4.52 10.04 -24.35
CA THR A 306 -5.21 9.91 -25.65
C THR A 306 -6.41 8.96 -25.57
N PRO A 307 -7.25 8.86 -26.61
CA PRO A 307 -8.32 7.85 -26.65
C PRO A 307 -7.82 6.40 -26.53
N ASP A 308 -6.68 6.07 -27.12
CA ASP A 308 -6.11 4.72 -27.02
C ASP A 308 -5.55 4.42 -25.62
N GLU A 309 -4.93 5.41 -24.98
CA GLU A 309 -4.46 5.29 -23.60
C GLU A 309 -5.63 5.19 -22.63
N SER A 310 -6.66 6.00 -22.82
CA SER A 310 -7.91 6.01 -22.06
C SER A 310 -8.64 4.68 -22.15
N ARG A 311 -8.69 4.06 -23.35
CA ARG A 311 -9.22 2.70 -23.52
C ARG A 311 -8.42 1.69 -22.69
N ARG A 312 -7.08 1.73 -22.73
CA ARG A 312 -6.21 0.82 -21.96
C ARG A 312 -6.39 1.00 -20.45
N ILE A 313 -6.54 2.24 -19.98
CA ILE A 313 -6.85 2.55 -18.59
C ILE A 313 -8.19 1.91 -18.20
N GLY A 314 -9.23 2.15 -18.99
CA GLY A 314 -10.56 1.61 -18.70
C GLY A 314 -10.61 0.09 -18.70
N GLU A 315 -9.92 -0.56 -19.65
CA GLU A 315 -9.76 -2.01 -19.68
C GLU A 315 -9.08 -2.54 -18.42
N TRP A 316 -8.00 -1.89 -17.99
CA TRP A 316 -7.24 -2.28 -16.80
C TRP A 316 -8.07 -2.14 -15.52
N ILE A 317 -8.73 -1.00 -15.31
CA ILE A 317 -9.58 -0.74 -14.14
C ILE A 317 -10.74 -1.74 -14.11
N GLY A 318 -11.49 -1.86 -15.21
CA GLY A 318 -12.63 -2.77 -15.25
C GLY A 318 -12.21 -4.23 -15.05
N ALA A 319 -11.08 -4.67 -15.62
CA ALA A 319 -10.55 -6.02 -15.39
C ALA A 319 -10.21 -6.26 -13.91
N LYS A 320 -9.58 -5.31 -13.21
CA LYS A 320 -9.29 -5.44 -11.77
C LYS A 320 -10.57 -5.50 -10.93
N LEU A 321 -11.51 -4.59 -11.18
CA LEU A 321 -12.79 -4.56 -10.46
C LEU A 321 -13.67 -5.77 -10.78
N SER A 322 -13.47 -6.42 -11.93
CA SER A 322 -14.17 -7.66 -12.29
C SER A 322 -13.84 -8.85 -11.36
N LEU A 323 -12.71 -8.76 -10.64
CA LEU A 323 -12.27 -9.76 -9.66
C LEU A 323 -12.79 -9.47 -8.24
N CYS A 324 -13.47 -8.34 -8.03
CA CYS A 324 -14.04 -7.98 -6.74
C CYS A 324 -15.38 -8.68 -6.54
N GLU A 325 -15.47 -9.47 -5.46
CA GLU A 325 -16.70 -10.19 -5.07
C GLU A 325 -17.57 -9.40 -4.07
N GLY A 326 -17.04 -8.31 -3.51
CA GLY A 326 -17.81 -7.37 -2.68
C GLY A 326 -18.71 -6.45 -3.52
N PRO A 327 -19.62 -5.69 -2.88
CA PRO A 327 -20.50 -4.79 -3.61
C PRO A 327 -19.72 -3.62 -4.22
N VAL A 328 -19.89 -3.43 -5.52
CA VAL A 328 -19.22 -2.40 -6.32
C VAL A 328 -20.27 -1.51 -7.01
N ARG A 329 -20.07 -0.20 -6.91
CA ARG A 329 -20.74 0.80 -7.75
C ARG A 329 -19.67 1.61 -8.46
N PHE A 330 -19.74 1.68 -9.77
CA PHE A 330 -18.80 2.46 -10.57
C PHE A 330 -19.55 3.57 -11.28
N LEU A 331 -19.22 4.82 -10.98
CA LEU A 331 -19.91 6.00 -11.48
C LEU A 331 -19.14 6.61 -12.66
N ILE A 332 -19.84 6.88 -13.76
CA ILE A 332 -19.28 7.51 -14.95
C ILE A 332 -19.85 8.93 -15.08
N PRO A 333 -19.03 9.99 -14.93
CA PRO A 333 -19.42 11.38 -15.18
C PRO A 333 -19.32 11.71 -16.67
N GLU A 334 -20.44 11.75 -17.37
CA GLU A 334 -20.47 11.88 -18.84
C GLU A 334 -20.03 13.26 -19.37
N LYS A 335 -19.88 14.28 -18.52
CA LYS A 335 -19.48 15.63 -18.94
C LYS A 335 -18.03 15.98 -18.64
N GLY A 336 -17.24 15.02 -18.15
CA GLY A 336 -15.81 15.17 -17.94
C GLY A 336 -15.33 14.67 -16.58
N VAL A 337 -14.04 14.34 -16.54
CA VAL A 337 -13.40 13.59 -15.45
C VAL A 337 -12.48 14.42 -14.55
N SER A 338 -12.28 15.71 -14.87
CA SER A 338 -11.40 16.59 -14.10
C SER A 338 -11.73 18.07 -14.33
N ALA A 339 -11.26 18.97 -13.45
CA ALA A 339 -11.37 20.41 -13.68
C ALA A 339 -10.69 20.93 -14.96
N LEU A 340 -9.82 20.15 -15.61
CA LEU A 340 -9.21 20.50 -16.90
C LEU A 340 -9.99 19.91 -18.09
N ASP A 341 -10.78 18.87 -17.84
CA ASP A 341 -11.59 18.13 -18.79
C ASP A 341 -13.06 18.56 -18.65
N ILE A 342 -13.34 19.74 -19.17
CA ILE A 342 -14.65 20.39 -19.20
C ILE A 342 -14.74 21.18 -20.50
N GLU A 343 -15.92 21.38 -21.07
CA GLU A 343 -16.08 22.13 -22.33
C GLU A 343 -15.31 23.46 -22.34
N GLY A 344 -14.37 23.62 -23.28
CA GLY A 344 -13.47 24.78 -23.38
C GLY A 344 -12.22 24.72 -22.49
N GLY A 345 -12.07 23.68 -21.67
CA GLY A 345 -10.92 23.39 -20.83
C GLY A 345 -9.72 22.86 -21.60
N ALA A 346 -8.54 22.88 -20.96
CA ALA A 346 -7.28 22.53 -21.60
C ALA A 346 -7.21 21.06 -22.04
N PHE A 347 -7.84 20.16 -21.28
CA PHE A 347 -7.81 18.71 -21.50
C PHE A 347 -9.16 18.16 -21.98
N PHE A 348 -10.08 19.02 -22.41
CA PHE A 348 -11.37 18.58 -22.94
C PHE A 348 -11.21 17.69 -24.17
N ASP A 349 -11.57 16.42 -24.03
CA ASP A 349 -11.51 15.44 -25.13
C ASP A 349 -12.64 14.39 -24.98
N PRO A 350 -13.83 14.65 -25.56
CA PRO A 350 -14.95 13.74 -25.45
C PRO A 350 -14.73 12.39 -26.15
N GLU A 351 -13.79 12.29 -27.11
CA GLU A 351 -13.44 11.02 -27.73
C GLU A 351 -12.63 10.15 -26.77
N ALA A 352 -11.71 10.74 -26.01
CA ALA A 352 -10.96 10.04 -24.98
C ALA A 352 -11.86 9.54 -23.85
N ASP A 353 -12.79 10.38 -23.41
CA ASP A 353 -13.76 10.03 -22.36
C ASP A 353 -14.68 8.89 -22.80
N ALA A 354 -15.23 8.97 -24.02
CA ALA A 354 -16.03 7.90 -24.58
C ALA A 354 -15.27 6.57 -24.63
N ALA A 355 -14.01 6.60 -25.09
CA ALA A 355 -13.15 5.41 -25.15
C ALA A 355 -12.86 4.81 -23.76
N LEU A 356 -12.68 5.65 -22.74
CA LEU A 356 -12.53 5.24 -21.34
C LEU A 356 -13.79 4.56 -20.82
N PHE A 357 -14.95 5.18 -21.00
CA PHE A 357 -16.22 4.73 -20.44
C PHE A 357 -16.65 3.38 -21.06
N GLU A 358 -16.58 3.28 -22.39
CA GLU A 358 -16.88 2.03 -23.12
C GLU A 358 -15.95 0.88 -22.70
N ALA A 359 -14.67 1.17 -22.47
CA ALA A 359 -13.70 0.18 -22.03
C ALA A 359 -14.04 -0.37 -20.63
N ILE A 360 -14.37 0.51 -19.68
CA ILE A 360 -14.77 0.12 -18.33
C ILE A 360 -16.04 -0.73 -18.36
N GLU A 361 -17.09 -0.26 -19.04
CA GLU A 361 -18.37 -0.98 -19.13
C GLU A 361 -18.20 -2.38 -19.72
N ARG A 362 -17.35 -2.52 -20.73
CA ARG A 362 -17.05 -3.81 -21.35
C ARG A 362 -16.32 -4.77 -20.40
N THR A 363 -15.31 -4.31 -19.67
CA THR A 363 -14.42 -5.20 -18.91
C THR A 363 -14.83 -5.42 -17.46
N ILE A 364 -15.58 -4.50 -16.86
CA ILE A 364 -16.05 -4.63 -15.48
C ILE A 364 -17.07 -5.76 -15.31
N MET A 365 -17.70 -6.25 -16.40
CA MET A 365 -18.67 -7.36 -16.37
C MET A 365 -19.76 -7.17 -15.30
N PRO A 366 -20.70 -6.23 -15.47
CA PRO A 366 -21.71 -5.95 -14.45
C PRO A 366 -22.54 -7.17 -14.04
N ASP A 367 -22.91 -7.22 -12.75
CA ASP A 367 -23.80 -8.23 -12.18
C ASP A 367 -24.68 -7.63 -11.06
N ASN A 368 -25.31 -8.47 -10.24
CA ASN A 368 -26.19 -8.00 -9.17
C ASN A 368 -25.46 -7.17 -8.09
N THR A 369 -24.20 -7.49 -7.84
CA THR A 369 -23.34 -6.88 -6.81
C THR A 369 -22.46 -5.76 -7.37
N ARG A 370 -22.17 -5.78 -8.68
CA ARG A 370 -21.30 -4.84 -9.37
C ARG A 370 -22.04 -4.11 -10.48
N ARG A 371 -22.23 -2.80 -10.31
CA ARG A 371 -22.99 -1.97 -11.26
C ARG A 371 -22.17 -0.82 -11.78
N VAL A 372 -22.35 -0.50 -13.06
CA VAL A 372 -21.90 0.75 -13.67
C VAL A 372 -23.10 1.68 -13.79
N ILE A 373 -22.92 2.95 -13.41
CA ILE A 373 -23.97 3.96 -13.41
C ILE A 373 -23.43 5.19 -14.16
N ARG A 374 -24.01 5.45 -15.33
CA ARG A 374 -23.73 6.68 -16.10
C ARG A 374 -24.54 7.83 -15.54
N LEU A 375 -23.90 8.98 -15.37
CA LEU A 375 -24.48 10.19 -14.84
C LEU A 375 -24.22 11.34 -15.82
N PRO A 376 -25.25 12.07 -16.30
CA PRO A 376 -25.11 13.18 -17.24
C PRO A 376 -24.59 14.45 -16.55
N LEU A 377 -23.50 14.30 -15.81
CA LEU A 377 -22.89 15.23 -14.88
C LEU A 377 -21.39 15.28 -15.12
N HIS A 378 -20.78 16.40 -14.77
CA HIS A 378 -19.34 16.52 -14.67
C HIS A 378 -18.91 16.00 -13.29
N ILE A 379 -17.69 15.46 -13.16
CA ILE A 379 -17.25 14.84 -11.89
C ILE A 379 -17.33 15.78 -10.67
N ASN A 380 -17.17 17.08 -10.90
CA ASN A 380 -17.20 18.12 -9.87
C ASN A 380 -18.58 18.78 -9.68
N ASP A 381 -19.61 18.31 -10.38
CA ASP A 381 -20.98 18.76 -10.11
C ASP A 381 -21.41 18.29 -8.70
N PRO A 382 -22.05 19.14 -7.87
CA PRO A 382 -22.55 18.74 -6.55
C PRO A 382 -23.49 17.53 -6.59
N GLU A 383 -24.25 17.37 -7.67
CA GLU A 383 -25.13 16.23 -7.92
C GLU A 383 -24.35 14.92 -8.10
N PHE A 384 -23.14 14.97 -8.65
CA PHE A 384 -22.29 13.79 -8.78
C PHE A 384 -21.80 13.32 -7.42
N ALA A 385 -21.38 14.27 -6.56
CA ALA A 385 -21.00 13.98 -5.17
C ALA A 385 -22.17 13.34 -4.39
N LYS A 386 -23.39 13.89 -4.50
CA LYS A 386 -24.60 13.30 -3.90
C LYS A 386 -24.88 11.90 -4.43
N ALA A 387 -24.70 11.66 -5.73
CA ALA A 387 -24.87 10.34 -6.33
C ALA A 387 -23.84 9.33 -5.79
N ALA A 388 -22.59 9.75 -5.60
CA ALA A 388 -21.55 8.93 -4.97
C ALA A 388 -21.87 8.56 -3.52
N VAL A 389 -22.34 9.53 -2.73
CA VAL A 389 -22.80 9.29 -1.35
C VAL A 389 -23.98 8.33 -1.32
N ALA A 390 -25.00 8.56 -2.15
CA ALA A 390 -26.17 7.69 -2.24
C ALA A 390 -25.79 6.26 -2.66
N ALA A 391 -24.92 6.12 -3.66
CA ALA A 391 -24.40 4.83 -4.10
C ALA A 391 -23.64 4.10 -2.99
N PHE A 392 -22.84 4.82 -2.20
CA PHE A 392 -22.11 4.24 -1.07
C PHE A 392 -23.05 3.76 0.03
N LEU A 393 -24.01 4.61 0.44
CA LEU A 393 -24.97 4.27 1.50
C LEU A 393 -25.89 3.10 1.12
N ASP A 394 -26.16 2.88 -0.17
CA ASP A 394 -26.91 1.72 -0.69
C ASP A 394 -26.18 0.39 -0.40
N ILE A 395 -24.85 0.39 -0.54
CA ILE A 395 -24.02 -0.82 -0.41
C ILE A 395 -23.35 -0.97 0.96
N ALA A 396 -23.23 0.10 1.74
CA ALA A 396 -22.59 0.09 3.05
C ALA A 396 -23.52 -0.37 4.19
N ARG A 397 -24.84 -0.48 3.94
CA ARG A 397 -25.85 -0.91 4.93
C ARG A 397 -26.21 -2.40 4.86
N GLN A 398 -25.63 -3.13 3.90
CA GLN A 398 -25.75 -4.58 3.74
C GLN A 398 -24.63 -5.26 4.50
#